data_AF-U4V6X8-F1
#
_entry.id   AF-U4V6X8-F1
#
_cell.length_a   1.000
_cell.length_b   1.000
_cell.length_c   1.000
_cell.angle_alpha   90.00
_cell.angle_beta   90.00
_cell.angle_gamma   90.00
#
_symmetry.space_group_name_H-M   'P 1'
#
loop_
_entity.id
_entity.type
_entity.pdbx_description
1 polymer ?
#
loop_
_entity_poly.entity_id
_entity_poly.type
_entity_poly.pdbx_seq_one_letter_code
_entity_poly.pdbx_strand_id
1 'polypeptide(L)'
;MRRHITYTAAILLASTPAYAGFVQSRIDELFVRGFTHFEVERGTVKSKIEGYSTAGEKIEIVIDNVTGAVIRQYTETVNDDDFRDIIESIETRYNDSDDDHNDNDDDDDDDDDDDDDDDDD
;
A
#
# COMPACT_ATOMS: atom_id res chain seq x y z
N MET A 1 15.85 -15.69 -22.02
CA MET A 1 15.40 -14.28 -21.90
C MET A 1 13.92 -14.20 -22.18
N ARG A 2 13.10 -13.97 -21.15
CA ARG A 2 11.72 -13.50 -21.29
C ARG A 2 11.46 -12.51 -20.17
N ARG A 3 11.53 -11.22 -20.52
CA ARG A 3 11.15 -10.11 -19.63
C ARG A 3 9.67 -9.89 -19.86
N HIS A 4 8.86 -10.10 -18.83
CA HIS A 4 7.44 -9.75 -18.86
C HIS A 4 7.26 -8.59 -17.87
N ILE A 5 7.06 -7.39 -18.41
CA ILE A 5 6.67 -6.21 -17.64
C ILE A 5 5.15 -6.25 -17.60
N THR A 6 4.57 -6.45 -16.42
CA THR A 6 3.12 -6.46 -16.22
C THR A 6 2.74 -5.24 -15.41
N TYR A 7 1.99 -4.32 -16.03
CA TYR A 7 1.37 -3.18 -15.37
C TYR A 7 0.11 -3.64 -14.65
N THR A 8 0.00 -3.38 -13.35
CA THR A 8 -1.19 -3.69 -12.55
C THR A 8 -2.02 -2.42 -12.35
N ALA A 9 -3.27 -2.45 -12.83
CA ALA A 9 -4.27 -1.43 -12.56
C ALA A 9 -4.85 -1.62 -11.14
N ALA A 10 -4.94 -0.54 -10.37
CA ALA A 10 -5.59 -0.56 -9.06
C ALA A 10 -7.12 -0.51 -9.22
N ILE A 11 -7.80 -1.59 -8.83
CA ILE A 11 -9.26 -1.61 -8.66
C ILE A 11 -9.54 -1.49 -7.15
N LEU A 12 -10.09 -0.36 -6.71
CA LEU A 12 -10.57 -0.18 -5.35
C LEU A 12 -11.82 -1.04 -5.11
N LEU A 13 -11.67 -2.12 -4.34
CA LEU A 13 -12.77 -2.97 -3.88
C LEU A 13 -12.97 -2.76 -2.37
N ALA A 14 -14.20 -2.37 -2.00
CA ALA A 14 -14.61 -2.18 -0.61
C ALA A 14 -14.33 -3.42 0.24
N SER A 15 -13.60 -3.22 1.34
CA SER A 15 -13.13 -4.27 2.24
C SER A 15 -14.26 -4.89 3.05
N THR A 16 -14.37 -6.21 3.01
CA THR A 16 -15.21 -7.00 3.90
C THR A 16 -14.34 -7.52 5.05
N PRO A 17 -14.71 -7.29 6.33
CA PRO A 17 -13.77 -7.32 7.46
C PRO A 17 -13.20 -8.71 7.80
N ALA A 18 -13.86 -9.79 7.40
CA ALA A 18 -13.36 -11.16 7.68
C ALA A 18 -12.10 -11.51 6.86
N TYR A 19 -11.91 -10.90 5.68
CA TYR A 19 -10.80 -11.24 4.78
C TYR A 19 -9.47 -10.62 5.20
N ALA A 20 -9.51 -9.48 5.87
CA ALA A 20 -8.31 -8.83 6.40
C ALA A 20 -7.60 -9.69 7.46
N GLY A 21 -8.35 -10.48 8.24
CA GLY A 21 -7.81 -11.29 9.33
C GLY A 21 -6.86 -12.39 8.87
N PHE A 22 -7.19 -13.12 7.80
CA PHE A 22 -6.31 -14.18 7.30
C PHE A 22 -5.01 -13.61 6.70
N VAL A 23 -5.11 -12.53 5.94
CA VAL A 23 -3.93 -11.84 5.40
C VAL A 23 -3.03 -11.36 6.54
N GLN A 24 -3.60 -10.71 7.55
CA GLN A 24 -2.83 -10.21 8.69
C GLN A 24 -2.14 -11.36 9.45
N SER A 25 -2.86 -12.46 9.70
CA SER A 25 -2.26 -13.61 10.40
C SER A 25 -1.03 -14.18 9.68
N ARG A 26 -1.03 -14.17 8.34
CA ARG A 26 0.14 -14.59 7.55
C ARG A 26 1.28 -13.59 7.63
N ILE A 27 0.98 -12.30 7.62
CA ILE A 27 1.99 -11.26 7.81
C ILE A 27 2.64 -11.41 9.19
N ASP A 28 1.85 -11.61 10.24
CA ASP A 28 2.36 -11.80 11.61
C ASP A 28 3.27 -13.05 11.71
N GLU A 29 2.85 -14.17 11.10
CA GLU A 29 3.66 -15.40 11.01
C GLU A 29 4.99 -15.17 10.29
N LEU A 30 4.98 -14.42 9.19
CA LEU A 30 6.18 -14.08 8.43
C LEU A 30 7.07 -13.10 9.19
N PHE A 31 6.49 -12.15 9.91
CA PHE A 31 7.22 -11.20 10.73
C PHE A 31 8.04 -11.90 11.82
N VAL A 32 7.44 -12.88 12.51
CA VAL A 32 8.16 -13.72 13.49
C VAL A 32 9.30 -14.52 12.85
N ARG A 33 9.21 -14.82 11.56
CA ARG A 33 10.25 -15.52 10.78
C ARG A 33 11.34 -14.59 10.24
N GLY A 34 11.28 -13.29 10.51
CA GLY A 34 12.30 -12.31 10.10
C GLY A 34 12.04 -11.63 8.76
N PHE A 35 10.83 -11.75 8.21
CA PHE A 35 10.39 -10.94 7.07
C PHE A 35 9.88 -9.59 7.59
N THR A 36 10.39 -8.49 7.06
CA THR A 36 10.11 -7.15 7.62
C THR A 36 9.37 -6.24 6.65
N HIS A 37 9.44 -6.54 5.35
CA HIS A 37 8.80 -5.75 4.31
C HIS A 37 7.81 -6.61 3.56
N PHE A 38 6.64 -6.05 3.27
CA PHE A 38 5.52 -6.79 2.71
C PHE A 38 4.85 -6.02 1.58
N GLU A 39 4.52 -6.73 0.51
CA GLU A 39 3.56 -6.28 -0.49
C GLU A 39 2.33 -7.18 -0.43
N VAL A 40 1.15 -6.56 -0.44
CA VAL A 40 -0.12 -7.29 -0.32
C VAL A 40 -1.03 -6.89 -1.46
N GLU A 41 -1.35 -7.85 -2.31
CA GLU A 41 -2.36 -7.70 -3.36
C GLU A 41 -3.65 -8.39 -2.89
N ARG A 42 -4.67 -7.60 -2.59
CA ARG A 42 -5.97 -8.10 -2.12
C ARG A 42 -6.95 -8.23 -3.29
N GLY A 43 -7.42 -9.45 -3.54
CA GLY A 43 -8.53 -9.72 -4.46
C GLY A 43 -9.82 -10.06 -3.72
N THR A 44 -10.91 -10.31 -4.46
CA THR A 44 -12.19 -10.73 -3.87
C THR A 44 -12.14 -12.16 -3.34
N VAL A 45 -11.57 -13.07 -4.13
CA VAL A 45 -11.53 -14.51 -3.81
C VAL A 45 -10.18 -14.92 -3.23
N LYS A 46 -9.10 -14.25 -3.64
CA LYS A 46 -7.73 -14.62 -3.27
C LYS A 46 -6.93 -13.37 -2.93
N SER A 47 -5.94 -13.53 -2.07
CA SER A 47 -4.95 -12.49 -1.81
C SER A 47 -3.56 -13.07 -2.00
N LYS A 48 -2.62 -12.24 -2.49
CA LYS A 48 -1.20 -12.57 -2.59
C LYS A 48 -0.44 -11.71 -1.58
N ILE A 49 0.49 -12.34 -0.87
CA ILE A 49 1.36 -11.74 0.12
C ILE A 49 2.78 -12.04 -0.33
N GLU A 50 3.56 -11.00 -0.57
CA GLU A 50 5.00 -11.09 -0.82
C GLU A 50 5.71 -10.55 0.41
N GLY A 51 6.55 -11.36 1.04
CA GLY A 51 7.37 -10.97 2.18
C GLY A 51 8.85 -10.98 1.81
N TYR A 52 9.59 -10.00 2.32
CA TYR A 52 11.02 -9.82 2.09
C TYR A 52 11.78 -9.82 3.42
N SER A 53 12.80 -10.68 3.54
CA SER A 53 13.68 -10.75 4.71
C SER A 53 14.95 -9.96 4.48
N THR A 54 15.54 -9.40 5.53
CA THR A 54 16.82 -8.67 5.45
C THR A 54 18.00 -9.56 4.99
N ALA A 55 17.80 -10.87 4.90
CA ALA A 55 18.79 -11.84 4.41
C ALA A 55 18.68 -12.08 2.89
N GLY A 56 17.82 -11.35 2.17
CA GLY A 56 17.64 -11.49 0.72
C GLY A 56 16.69 -12.62 0.32
N GLU A 57 15.86 -13.13 1.24
CA GLU A 57 14.82 -14.10 0.90
C GLU A 57 13.50 -13.41 0.57
N LYS A 58 12.86 -13.84 -0.50
CA LYS A 58 11.48 -13.52 -0.85
C LYS A 58 10.59 -14.73 -0.66
N ILE A 59 9.44 -14.52 -0.03
CA ILE A 59 8.36 -15.52 0.05
C ILE A 59 7.09 -14.95 -0.59
N GLU A 60 6.48 -15.71 -1.49
CA GLU A 60 5.16 -15.41 -2.06
C GLU A 60 4.15 -16.44 -1.54
N ILE A 61 3.04 -15.95 -0.99
CA ILE A 61 1.92 -16.77 -0.51
C ILE A 61 0.64 -16.28 -1.17
N VAL A 62 -0.08 -17.18 -1.85
CA VAL A 62 -1.44 -16.94 -2.34
C VAL A 62 -2.42 -17.68 -1.44
N ILE A 63 -3.35 -16.95 -0.85
CA ILE A 63 -4.38 -17.51 0.03
C ILE A 63 -5.77 -17.40 -0.58
N ASP A 64 -6.64 -18.34 -0.22
CA ASP A 64 -8.08 -18.24 -0.40
C ASP A 64 -8.67 -17.34 0.69
N ASN A 65 -9.39 -16.30 0.30
CA ASN A 65 -9.92 -15.33 1.25
C ASN A 65 -11.07 -15.92 2.09
N VAL A 66 -11.84 -16.86 1.54
CA VAL A 66 -13.01 -17.44 2.22
C VAL A 66 -12.58 -18.36 3.36
N THR A 67 -11.54 -19.16 3.12
CA THR A 67 -11.12 -20.23 4.03
C THR A 67 -9.79 -19.94 4.74
N GLY A 68 -9.01 -18.96 4.28
CA GLY A 68 -7.64 -18.72 4.74
C GLY A 68 -6.63 -19.77 4.30
N ALA A 69 -7.04 -20.72 3.44
CA ALA A 69 -6.18 -21.81 2.98
C ALA A 69 -5.09 -21.29 2.04
N VAL A 70 -3.87 -21.82 2.18
CA VAL A 70 -2.77 -21.53 1.26
C VAL A 70 -3.01 -22.29 -0.05
N ILE A 71 -3.17 -21.55 -1.14
CA ILE A 71 -3.35 -22.09 -2.50
C ILE A 71 -1.98 -22.34 -3.13
N ARG A 72 -1.04 -21.43 -2.89
CA ARG A 72 0.33 -21.50 -3.43
C ARG A 72 1.30 -20.85 -2.47
N GLN A 73 2.48 -21.43 -2.35
CA GLN A 73 3.62 -20.82 -1.67
C GLN A 73 4.89 -21.06 -2.49
N TYR A 74 5.70 -20.02 -2.63
CA TYR A 74 6.99 -20.07 -3.28
C TYR A 74 8.02 -19.26 -2.49
N THR A 75 9.27 -19.70 -2.49
CA THR A 75 10.38 -19.02 -1.82
C THR A 75 11.56 -18.97 -2.77
N GLU A 76 12.17 -17.80 -2.89
CA GLU A 76 13.37 -17.57 -3.68
C GLU A 76 14.36 -16.67 -2.96
N THR A 77 15.64 -16.81 -3.33
CA THR A 77 16.68 -15.85 -2.96
C THR A 77 16.75 -14.79 -4.05
N VAL A 78 16.58 -13.54 -3.67
CA VAL A 78 16.71 -12.37 -4.56
C VAL A 78 18.18 -11.93 -4.52
N ASN A 79 18.71 -11.43 -5.63
CA ASN A 79 20.07 -10.88 -5.60
C ASN A 79 20.10 -9.60 -4.74
N ASP A 80 21.28 -9.21 -4.26
CA ASP A 80 21.43 -8.08 -3.35
C ASP A 80 21.03 -6.73 -3.95
N ASP A 81 21.20 -6.53 -5.26
CA ASP A 81 20.92 -5.24 -5.91
C ASP A 81 19.41 -5.07 -6.13
N ASP A 82 18.75 -6.05 -6.73
CA ASP A 82 17.30 -6.11 -6.93
C ASP A 82 16.57 -6.06 -5.59
N PHE A 83 17.12 -6.71 -4.55
CA PHE A 83 16.55 -6.68 -3.21
C PHE A 83 16.51 -5.26 -2.63
N ARG A 84 17.61 -4.50 -2.72
CA ARG A 84 17.66 -3.12 -2.21
C ARG A 84 16.64 -2.22 -2.92
N ASP A 85 16.57 -2.30 -4.24
CA ASP A 85 15.64 -1.50 -5.05
C ASP A 85 14.18 -1.79 -4.65
N ILE A 86 13.85 -3.07 -4.39
CA ILE A 86 12.50 -3.46 -3.94
C ILE A 86 12.19 -2.87 -2.57
N ILE A 87 13.11 -3.00 -1.61
CA ILE A 87 12.92 -2.50 -0.24
C ILE A 87 12.75 -0.97 -0.24
N GLU A 88 13.60 -0.24 -0.96
CA GLU A 88 13.51 1.22 -1.09
C GLU A 88 12.17 1.64 -1.70
N SER A 89 11.70 0.93 -2.73
CA SER A 89 10.39 1.20 -3.35
C SER A 89 9.21 0.95 -2.41
N ILE A 90 9.29 -0.06 -1.54
CA ILE A 90 8.26 -0.32 -0.53
C ILE A 90 8.25 0.80 0.50
N GLU A 91 9.42 1.19 1.03
CA GLU A 91 9.55 2.24 2.04
C GLU A 91 9.11 3.61 1.52
N THR A 92 9.48 3.95 0.28
CA THR A 92 9.08 5.22 -0.36
C THR A 92 7.57 5.32 -0.48
N ARG A 93 6.90 4.28 -1.01
CA ARG A 93 5.43 4.28 -1.16
C ARG A 93 4.70 4.29 0.18
N TYR A 94 5.30 3.71 1.23
CA TYR A 94 4.74 3.75 2.57
C TYR A 94 4.77 5.19 3.12
N ASN A 95 5.90 5.89 2.97
CA ASN A 95 6.05 7.27 3.45
C ASN A 95 5.23 8.28 2.63
N ASP A 96 5.15 8.13 1.31
CA ASP A 96 4.37 9.03 0.45
C ASP A 96 2.85 8.97 0.73
N SER A 97 2.34 7.87 1.31
CA SER A 97 0.93 7.80 1.74
C SER A 97 0.63 8.59 3.01
N ASP A 98 1.64 9.03 3.76
CA ASP A 98 1.47 9.74 5.03
C ASP A 98 1.62 11.27 4.88
N ASP A 99 1.95 11.78 3.69
CA ASP A 99 2.25 13.19 3.38
C ASP A 99 1.07 13.98 2.78
N ASP A 100 -0.18 13.60 3.08
CA ASP A 100 -1.35 14.48 2.88
C ASP A 100 -1.32 15.59 3.96
N HIS A 101 -0.39 16.52 3.76
CA HIS A 101 -0.32 17.78 4.50
C HIS A 101 -1.61 18.57 4.27
N ASN A 102 -2.27 18.79 5.40
CA ASN A 102 -3.42 19.64 5.61
C ASN A 102 -3.04 21.12 5.38
N ASP A 103 -2.90 21.52 4.12
CA ASP A 103 -2.85 22.94 3.73
C ASP A 103 -4.30 23.46 3.68
N ASN A 104 -4.88 23.60 4.87
CA ASN A 104 -6.11 24.37 5.08
C ASN A 104 -5.68 25.86 5.12
N ASP A 105 -5.36 26.41 3.95
CA ASP A 105 -5.28 27.86 3.76
C ASP A 105 -6.73 28.40 3.82
N ASP A 106 -7.21 28.57 5.05
CA ASP A 106 -8.27 29.51 5.39
C ASP A 106 -7.71 30.92 5.21
N ASP A 107 -7.81 31.49 4.01
CA ASP A 107 -7.73 32.94 3.81
C ASP A 107 -9.03 33.39 3.14
N ASP A 108 -9.99 33.64 4.04
CA ASP A 108 -11.15 34.52 4.04
C ASP A 108 -11.72 35.02 2.71
N ASP A 109 -13.01 34.69 2.57
CA ASP A 109 -13.97 35.10 1.55
C ASP A 109 -14.00 36.61 1.26
N ASP A 110 -14.19 36.88 -0.03
CA ASP A 110 -14.68 38.13 -0.60
C ASP A 110 -16.02 38.55 0.05
N ASP A 111 -16.05 39.71 0.72
CA ASP A 111 -17.28 40.48 0.92
C ASP A 111 -17.11 41.84 0.21
N ASP A 112 -17.43 41.82 -1.08
CA ASP A 112 -17.95 42.96 -1.82
C ASP A 112 -19.34 43.30 -1.25
N ASP A 113 -19.49 44.45 -0.60
CA ASP A 113 -20.78 45.15 -0.53
C ASP A 113 -20.53 46.65 -0.73
N ASP A 114 -20.84 47.08 -1.95
CA ASP A 114 -21.17 48.46 -2.31
C ASP A 114 -22.30 48.99 -1.40
N ASP A 115 -22.18 50.23 -0.90
CA ASP A 115 -23.27 51.21 -0.99
C ASP A 115 -22.83 52.61 -0.54
N ASP A 116 -23.30 53.57 -1.32
CA ASP A 116 -23.16 55.02 -1.27
C ASP A 116 -23.53 55.68 0.08
N ASP A 117 -22.90 56.82 0.41
CA ASP A 117 -23.62 58.08 0.71
C ASP A 117 -22.66 59.23 1.16
N ASP A 118 -22.67 60.29 0.35
CA ASP A 118 -22.75 61.74 0.65
C ASP A 118 -21.72 62.53 1.51
N ASP A 119 -21.22 63.59 0.84
CA ASP A 119 -21.04 65.00 1.29
C ASP A 119 -20.18 65.38 2.52
N ASP A 120 -19.08 66.12 2.28
CA ASP A 120 -18.93 67.57 2.62
C ASP A 120 -17.45 68.03 2.58
N ASP A 121 -17.12 68.96 1.66
CA ASP A 121 -16.52 70.32 1.85
C ASP A 121 -15.85 70.87 0.56
#